data_AF-A0A8T3D120-F1
#
_entry.id   AF-A0A8T3D120-F1
#
_cell.length_a   1.000
_cell.length_b   1.000
_cell.length_c   1.000
_cell.angle_alpha   90.00
_cell.angle_beta   90.00
_cell.angle_gamma   90.00
#
_symmetry.space_group_name_H-M   'P 1'
#
loop_
_entity.id
_entity.type
_entity.pdbx_description
1 polymer ?
#
loop_
_entity_poly.entity_id
_entity_poly.type
_entity_poly.pdbx_seq_one_letter_code
_entity_poly.pdbx_strand_id
1 'polypeptide(L)'
;MNSMSQRRNMTQSQQQRRILENRQQEFNFEDRVRHVNQEMHVRAHVLSEERLEKKRYIRKMQEELHEKELEDSLIKAENEKILRKKQLEQEERMAEELARINYEKMKDEKLRQQIKENSHELRELEEKLRAGYLNRARAAQIAEKEAIKYEAMRLEAETAREQQKDRERAAAEQEKLDQMRHKEKVRYNWDLNQQLEEKERERIEAYKEFLKEKLMIDEIVRKIYEEDQMERQLRLEKIAATQRYIEEFKKQQAEWRQMEREKVEEENRRIMEFASYQQQRQEDKMAKAREREEGKQNLHKMLSEKMEAERQKREEMDRVREELSLEEQAEAERLKQLEEMQRRIRQRLEMLQTHQEQLAFKEMRKQAEKEEEEAFRQMMMAKFAEDDRIEQMNAQRRRMKQQEHRREVEKLLADRRLRAQAYKEREAEERALEQQREAINRQIIEEERQKLLKHHATKLLGYLPKGIFREGDLDHFDEDFRKHFQIREHDGFPEEGWGDE
;
A
#
# COMPACT_ATOMS: atom_id res chain seq x y z
N MET A 1 -32.90 -146.00 72.30
CA MET A 1 -31.65 -146.54 72.86
C MET A 1 -31.58 -146.17 74.34
N ASN A 2 -31.30 -147.18 75.15
CA ASN A 2 -31.20 -147.12 76.60
C ASN A 2 -30.32 -145.97 77.11
N SER A 3 -30.86 -145.12 77.97
CA SER A 3 -30.20 -144.83 79.25
C SER A 3 -31.21 -144.35 80.28
N MET A 4 -31.57 -145.32 81.13
CA MET A 4 -31.74 -145.18 82.58
C MET A 4 -32.52 -143.96 83.06
N SER A 5 -33.80 -144.24 83.26
CA SER A 5 -34.67 -143.69 84.30
C SER A 5 -33.90 -143.37 85.59
N GLN A 6 -33.40 -142.15 85.69
CA GLN A 6 -33.50 -141.41 86.93
C GLN A 6 -34.77 -140.58 86.80
N ARG A 7 -35.91 -141.24 87.02
CA ARG A 7 -37.10 -140.57 87.56
C ARG A 7 -36.70 -140.04 88.93
N ARG A 8 -35.93 -138.94 88.89
CA ARG A 8 -35.96 -137.94 89.94
C ARG A 8 -37.41 -137.53 89.96
N ASN A 9 -38.15 -138.08 90.93
CA ASN A 9 -39.46 -137.62 91.30
C ASN A 9 -39.29 -136.13 91.57
N MET A 10 -39.50 -135.31 90.53
CA MET A 10 -39.52 -133.87 90.69
C MET A 10 -40.87 -133.58 91.31
N THR A 11 -40.87 -133.75 92.61
CA THR A 11 -42.02 -133.59 93.48
C THR A 11 -42.66 -132.21 93.19
N GLN A 12 -43.98 -132.08 93.36
CA GLN A 12 -44.78 -130.93 92.89
C GLN A 12 -44.20 -129.54 93.26
N SER A 13 -43.42 -129.49 94.34
CA SER A 13 -42.58 -128.36 94.76
C SER A 13 -41.50 -127.95 93.74
N GLN A 14 -40.83 -128.88 93.07
CA GLN A 14 -39.74 -128.62 92.13
C GLN A 14 -40.21 -128.08 90.76
N GLN A 15 -41.41 -128.45 90.31
CA GLN A 15 -42.05 -127.83 89.13
C GLN A 15 -42.60 -126.43 89.43
N GLN A 16 -43.25 -126.24 90.59
CA GLN A 16 -43.68 -124.91 91.03
C GLN A 16 -42.49 -123.99 91.31
N ARG A 17 -41.39 -124.51 91.88
CA ARG A 17 -40.12 -123.78 92.01
C ARG A 17 -39.57 -123.37 90.66
N ARG A 18 -39.56 -124.23 89.64
CA ARG A 18 -39.09 -123.85 88.29
C ARG A 18 -39.95 -122.79 87.60
N ILE A 19 -41.28 -122.83 87.76
CA ILE A 19 -42.17 -121.81 87.18
C ILE A 19 -42.03 -120.48 87.94
N LEU A 20 -41.90 -120.52 89.27
CA LEU A 20 -41.59 -119.35 90.08
C LEU A 20 -40.19 -118.82 89.77
N GLU A 21 -39.20 -119.68 89.56
CA GLU A 21 -37.84 -119.33 89.14
C GLU A 21 -37.85 -118.70 87.74
N ASN A 22 -38.61 -119.24 86.78
CA ASN A 22 -38.74 -118.64 85.44
C ASN A 22 -39.48 -117.30 85.48
N ARG A 23 -40.58 -117.17 86.24
CA ARG A 23 -41.24 -115.87 86.46
C ARG A 23 -40.33 -114.89 87.18
N GLN A 24 -39.53 -115.35 88.14
CA GLN A 24 -38.52 -114.52 88.79
C GLN A 24 -37.42 -114.13 87.81
N GLN A 25 -37.00 -115.01 86.91
CA GLN A 25 -36.00 -114.72 85.87
C GLN A 25 -36.54 -113.75 84.80
N GLU A 26 -37.78 -113.90 84.35
CA GLU A 26 -38.45 -112.98 83.43
C GLU A 26 -38.70 -111.62 84.08
N PHE A 27 -39.17 -111.59 85.32
CA PHE A 27 -39.31 -110.36 86.11
C PHE A 27 -37.95 -109.65 86.27
N ASN A 28 -36.90 -110.40 86.61
CA ASN A 28 -35.55 -109.85 86.71
C ASN A 28 -35.02 -109.38 85.34
N PHE A 29 -35.40 -110.01 84.23
CA PHE A 29 -35.01 -109.61 82.89
C PHE A 29 -35.75 -108.36 82.41
N GLU A 30 -37.07 -108.29 82.61
CA GLU A 30 -37.87 -107.10 82.33
C GLU A 30 -37.43 -105.91 83.19
N ASP A 31 -37.15 -106.11 84.48
CA ASP A 31 -36.60 -105.06 85.35
C ASP A 31 -35.22 -104.61 84.88
N ARG A 32 -34.34 -105.52 84.44
CA ARG A 32 -33.06 -105.15 83.82
C ARG A 32 -33.25 -104.36 82.53
N VAL A 33 -34.18 -104.73 81.65
CA VAL A 33 -34.46 -104.00 80.41
C VAL A 33 -35.07 -102.63 80.70
N ARG A 34 -35.97 -102.53 81.70
CA ARG A 34 -36.50 -101.24 82.18
C ARG A 34 -35.39 -100.36 82.74
N HIS A 35 -34.47 -100.91 83.54
CA HIS A 35 -33.31 -100.18 84.03
C HIS A 35 -32.40 -99.72 82.89
N VAL A 36 -32.08 -100.58 81.92
CA VAL A 36 -31.27 -100.20 80.75
C VAL A 36 -31.96 -99.13 79.91
N ASN A 37 -33.27 -99.23 79.68
CA ASN A 37 -34.01 -98.21 78.94
C ASN A 37 -34.08 -96.89 79.71
N GLN A 38 -34.27 -96.92 81.03
CA GLN A 38 -34.21 -95.74 81.89
C GLN A 38 -32.81 -95.11 81.86
N GLU A 39 -31.74 -95.90 81.96
CA GLU A 39 -30.36 -95.42 81.82
C GLU A 39 -30.11 -94.82 80.44
N MET A 40 -30.62 -95.43 79.37
CA MET A 40 -30.51 -94.91 78.01
C MET A 40 -31.26 -93.59 77.83
N HIS A 41 -32.46 -93.46 78.40
CA HIS A 41 -33.21 -92.20 78.40
C HIS A 41 -32.49 -91.11 79.18
N VAL A 42 -31.98 -91.42 80.38
CA VAL A 42 -31.19 -90.48 81.19
C VAL A 42 -29.93 -90.07 80.45
N ARG A 43 -29.19 -91.01 79.85
CA ARG A 43 -28.00 -90.70 79.03
C ARG A 43 -28.35 -89.83 77.82
N ALA A 44 -29.46 -90.09 77.13
CA ALA A 44 -29.91 -89.27 76.01
C ALA A 44 -30.28 -87.84 76.46
N HIS A 45 -30.95 -87.70 77.60
CA HIS A 45 -31.25 -86.41 78.22
C HIS A 45 -29.97 -85.64 78.59
N VAL A 46 -29.04 -86.26 79.32
CA VAL A 46 -27.74 -85.66 79.67
C VAL A 46 -26.99 -85.21 78.41
N LEU A 47 -26.88 -86.06 77.38
CA LEU A 47 -26.21 -85.69 76.13
C LEU A 47 -26.93 -84.56 75.37
N SER A 48 -28.27 -84.48 75.45
CA SER A 48 -29.04 -83.40 74.88
C SER A 48 -28.90 -82.09 75.66
N GLU A 49 -28.83 -82.15 76.98
CA GLU A 49 -28.56 -81.02 77.86
C GLU A 49 -27.16 -80.49 77.61
N GLU A 50 -26.14 -81.34 77.55
CA GLU A 50 -24.78 -80.96 77.17
C GLU A 50 -24.72 -80.30 75.78
N ARG A 51 -25.50 -80.79 74.80
CA ARG A 51 -25.60 -80.16 73.47
C ARG A 51 -26.30 -78.80 73.54
N LEU A 52 -27.35 -78.67 74.35
CA LEU A 52 -28.06 -77.40 74.55
C LEU A 52 -27.17 -76.39 75.29
N GLU A 53 -26.41 -76.82 76.29
CA GLU A 53 -25.43 -76.00 77.00
C GLU A 53 -24.31 -75.55 76.07
N LYS A 54 -23.74 -76.45 75.25
CA LYS A 54 -22.76 -76.08 74.21
C LYS A 54 -23.36 -75.07 73.22
N LYS A 55 -24.60 -75.25 72.77
CA LYS A 55 -25.28 -74.28 71.89
C LYS A 55 -25.52 -72.94 72.57
N ARG A 56 -25.90 -72.92 73.85
CA ARG A 56 -26.07 -71.69 74.65
C ARG A 56 -24.74 -70.97 74.84
N TYR A 57 -23.67 -71.72 75.13
CA TYR A 57 -22.32 -71.18 75.25
C TYR A 57 -21.83 -70.60 73.92
N ILE A 58 -21.98 -71.32 72.81
CA ILE A 58 -21.63 -70.81 71.48
C ILE A 58 -22.44 -69.56 71.13
N ARG A 59 -23.74 -69.54 71.43
CA ARG A 59 -24.58 -68.36 71.18
C ARG A 59 -24.12 -67.15 72.00
N LYS A 60 -23.84 -67.32 73.30
CA LYS A 60 -23.28 -66.25 74.13
C LYS A 60 -21.95 -65.75 73.59
N MET A 61 -21.04 -66.65 73.22
CA MET A 61 -19.77 -66.28 72.59
C MET A 61 -19.98 -65.53 71.27
N GLN A 62 -20.96 -65.92 70.45
CA GLN A 62 -21.30 -65.22 69.21
C GLN A 62 -21.91 -63.84 69.47
N GLU A 63 -22.77 -63.70 70.49
CA GLU A 63 -23.32 -62.43 70.92
C GLU A 63 -22.22 -61.49 71.42
N GLU A 64 -21.32 -61.97 72.28
CA GLU A 64 -20.16 -61.20 72.76
C GLU A 64 -19.19 -60.81 71.65
N LEU A 65 -18.97 -61.68 70.67
CA LEU A 65 -18.15 -61.36 69.48
C LEU A 65 -18.84 -60.31 68.60
N HIS A 66 -20.15 -60.44 68.40
CA HIS A 66 -20.92 -59.48 67.63
C HIS A 66 -20.98 -58.11 68.31
N GLU A 67 -21.15 -58.06 69.64
CA GLU A 67 -21.08 -56.85 70.44
C GLU A 67 -19.72 -56.17 70.30
N LYS A 68 -18.62 -56.93 70.37
CA LYS A 68 -17.27 -56.40 70.15
C LYS A 68 -17.06 -55.88 68.73
N GLU A 69 -17.56 -56.58 67.72
CA GLU A 69 -17.49 -56.14 66.33
C GLU A 69 -18.28 -54.83 66.11
N LEU A 70 -19.46 -54.72 66.74
CA LEU A 70 -20.26 -53.50 66.73
C LEU A 70 -19.52 -52.36 67.45
N GLU A 71 -18.99 -52.58 68.64
CA GLU A 71 -18.18 -51.60 69.39
C GLU A 71 -16.97 -51.14 68.57
N ASP A 72 -16.21 -52.07 67.99
CA ASP A 72 -15.08 -51.76 67.12
C ASP A 72 -15.51 -50.96 65.89
N SER A 73 -16.66 -51.28 65.30
CA SER A 73 -17.20 -50.53 64.15
C SER A 73 -17.60 -49.10 64.53
N LEU A 74 -18.19 -48.91 65.72
CA LEU A 74 -18.57 -47.61 66.24
C LEU A 74 -17.34 -46.75 66.56
N ILE A 75 -16.32 -47.35 67.21
CA ILE A 75 -15.04 -46.68 67.50
C ILE A 75 -14.33 -46.30 66.21
N LYS A 76 -14.30 -47.18 65.20
CA LYS A 76 -13.74 -46.87 63.87
C LYS A 76 -14.50 -45.73 63.20
N ALA A 77 -15.83 -45.76 63.21
CA ALA A 77 -16.65 -44.70 62.63
C ALA A 77 -16.47 -43.35 63.35
N GLU A 78 -16.31 -43.36 64.67
CA GLU A 78 -16.02 -42.16 65.47
C GLU A 78 -14.63 -41.61 65.17
N ASN A 79 -13.61 -42.49 65.12
CA ASN A 79 -12.26 -42.13 64.73
C ASN A 79 -12.19 -41.57 63.31
N GLU A 80 -12.93 -42.15 62.36
CA GLU A 80 -13.04 -41.62 60.99
C GLU A 80 -13.71 -40.24 60.96
N LYS A 81 -14.76 -40.02 61.75
CA LYS A 81 -15.38 -38.70 61.89
C LYS A 81 -14.40 -37.67 62.44
N ILE A 82 -13.62 -38.03 63.46
CA ILE A 82 -12.59 -37.16 64.05
C ILE A 82 -11.49 -36.87 63.02
N LEU A 83 -11.03 -37.88 62.28
CA LEU A 83 -10.01 -37.73 61.25
C LEU A 83 -10.51 -36.80 60.12
N ARG A 84 -11.74 -37.00 59.64
CA ARG A 84 -12.36 -36.14 58.63
C ARG A 84 -12.51 -34.70 59.12
N LYS A 85 -12.93 -34.48 60.38
CA LYS A 85 -12.98 -33.14 60.97
C LYS A 85 -11.60 -32.48 60.99
N LYS A 86 -10.56 -33.21 61.43
CA LYS A 86 -9.17 -32.70 61.41
C LYS A 86 -8.67 -32.40 60.01
N GLN A 87 -9.04 -33.21 59.00
CA GLN A 87 -8.71 -32.96 57.60
C GLN A 87 -9.39 -31.69 57.08
N LEU A 88 -10.70 -31.53 57.33
CA LEU A 88 -11.44 -30.32 56.96
C LEU A 88 -10.86 -29.08 57.64
N GLU A 89 -10.54 -29.14 58.93
CA GLU A 89 -9.89 -28.02 59.65
C GLU A 89 -8.52 -27.66 59.05
N GLN A 90 -7.75 -28.65 58.59
CA GLN A 90 -6.48 -28.39 57.89
C GLN A 90 -6.70 -27.79 56.50
N GLU A 91 -7.67 -28.31 55.75
CA GLU A 91 -8.04 -27.78 54.44
C GLU A 91 -8.56 -26.35 54.52
N GLU A 92 -9.42 -26.04 55.50
CA GLU A 92 -9.91 -24.69 55.76
C GLU A 92 -8.78 -23.73 56.11
N ARG A 93 -7.86 -24.12 57.01
CA ARG A 93 -6.68 -23.30 57.32
C ARG A 93 -5.80 -23.07 56.10
N MET A 94 -5.57 -24.11 55.29
CA MET A 94 -4.80 -23.94 54.05
C MET A 94 -5.54 -23.05 53.05
N ALA A 95 -6.87 -23.16 52.94
CA ALA A 95 -7.67 -22.32 52.08
C ALA A 95 -7.65 -20.85 52.53
N GLU A 96 -7.71 -20.58 53.83
CA GLU A 96 -7.59 -19.23 54.41
C GLU A 96 -6.20 -18.63 54.14
N GLU A 97 -5.12 -19.39 54.36
CA GLU A 97 -3.76 -18.92 54.08
C GLU A 97 -3.55 -18.69 52.58
N LEU A 98 -4.07 -19.58 51.72
CA LEU A 98 -4.04 -19.38 50.28
C LEU A 98 -4.85 -18.15 49.85
N ALA A 99 -6.03 -17.94 50.43
CA ALA A 99 -6.84 -16.75 50.18
C ALA A 99 -6.13 -15.47 50.62
N ARG A 100 -5.44 -15.50 51.76
CA ARG A 100 -4.61 -14.40 52.26
C ARG A 100 -3.44 -14.10 51.32
N ILE A 101 -2.67 -15.12 50.92
CA ILE A 101 -1.56 -14.97 49.97
C ILE A 101 -2.07 -14.41 48.63
N ASN A 102 -3.20 -14.91 48.13
CA ASN A 102 -3.80 -14.41 46.90
C ASN A 102 -4.27 -12.96 47.04
N TYR A 103 -4.87 -12.60 48.18
CA TYR A 103 -5.29 -11.23 48.45
C TYR A 103 -4.09 -10.27 48.52
N GLU A 104 -3.01 -10.65 49.21
CA GLU A 104 -1.77 -9.87 49.28
C GLU A 104 -1.16 -9.68 47.88
N LYS A 105 -1.08 -10.75 47.07
CA LYS A 105 -0.63 -10.67 45.67
C LYS A 105 -1.50 -9.72 44.84
N MET A 106 -2.82 -9.82 44.92
CA MET A 106 -3.74 -8.95 44.18
C MET A 106 -3.63 -7.49 44.61
N LYS A 107 -3.41 -7.25 45.91
CA LYS A 107 -3.17 -5.91 46.45
C LYS A 107 -1.86 -5.34 45.90
N ASP A 108 -0.79 -6.12 45.89
CA ASP A 108 0.51 -5.72 45.37
C ASP A 108 0.46 -5.48 43.85
N GLU A 109 -0.24 -6.33 43.09
CA GLU A 109 -0.45 -6.14 41.65
C GLU A 109 -1.23 -4.86 41.36
N LYS A 110 -2.32 -4.59 42.09
CA LYS A 110 -3.08 -3.35 41.95
C LYS A 110 -2.26 -2.12 42.31
N LEU A 111 -1.44 -2.21 43.37
CA LEU A 111 -0.51 -1.14 43.74
C LEU A 111 0.51 -0.89 42.61
N ARG A 112 1.09 -1.96 42.06
CA ARG A 112 2.01 -1.87 40.91
C ARG A 112 1.33 -1.30 39.67
N GLN A 113 0.08 -1.68 39.39
CA GLN A 113 -0.71 -1.11 38.29
C GLN A 113 -0.92 0.39 38.46
N GLN A 114 -1.33 0.84 39.65
CA GLN A 114 -1.47 2.27 39.94
C GLN A 114 -0.15 3.03 39.77
N ILE A 115 0.97 2.43 40.20
CA ILE A 115 2.30 3.02 40.03
C ILE A 115 2.69 3.07 38.54
N LYS A 116 2.39 2.03 37.75
CA LYS A 116 2.65 2.01 36.30
C LYS A 116 1.88 3.10 35.57
N GLU A 117 0.60 3.24 35.86
CA GLU A 117 -0.27 4.22 35.21
C GLU A 117 0.13 5.67 35.56
N ASN A 118 0.52 5.90 36.82
CA ASN A 118 0.87 7.23 37.32
C ASN A 118 2.34 7.62 37.11
N SER A 119 3.25 6.66 36.91
CA SER A 119 4.67 6.92 36.71
C SER A 119 4.96 7.43 35.30
N HIS A 120 5.53 8.64 35.22
CA HIS A 120 5.97 9.23 33.96
C HIS A 120 7.12 8.45 33.31
N GLU A 121 8.11 8.01 34.10
CA GLU A 121 9.29 7.28 33.59
C GLU A 121 8.92 5.97 32.89
N LEU A 122 7.95 5.23 33.45
CA LEU A 122 7.49 3.98 32.85
C LEU A 122 6.70 4.23 31.57
N ARG A 123 5.91 5.31 31.52
CA ARG A 123 5.18 5.72 30.32
C ARG A 123 6.12 6.11 29.19
N GLU A 124 7.14 6.92 29.47
CA GLU A 124 8.16 7.28 28.48
C GLU A 124 8.92 6.05 27.98
N LEU A 125 9.26 5.12 28.88
CA LEU A 125 9.90 3.87 28.50
C LEU A 125 8.98 3.04 27.58
N GLU A 126 7.71 2.90 27.93
CA GLU A 126 6.73 2.21 27.08
C GLU A 126 6.59 2.87 25.71
N GLU A 127 6.53 4.20 25.64
CA GLU A 127 6.46 4.94 24.38
C GLU A 127 7.69 4.71 23.51
N LYS A 128 8.90 4.74 24.10
CA LYS A 128 10.14 4.38 23.41
C LYS A 128 10.12 2.93 22.93
N LEU A 129 9.66 1.99 23.73
CA LEU A 129 9.54 0.58 23.32
C LEU A 129 8.51 0.40 22.19
N ARG A 130 7.37 1.10 22.26
CA ARG A 130 6.37 1.14 21.16
C ARG A 130 6.97 1.71 19.89
N ALA A 131 7.73 2.80 19.97
CA ALA A 131 8.48 3.35 18.83
C ALA A 131 9.47 2.32 18.26
N GLY A 132 10.15 1.54 19.11
CA GLY A 132 11.01 0.44 18.69
C GLY A 132 10.25 -0.64 17.89
N TYR A 133 9.05 -1.03 18.32
CA TYR A 133 8.19 -1.96 17.55
C TYR A 133 7.74 -1.37 16.23
N LEU A 134 7.37 -0.08 16.20
CA LEU A 134 7.01 0.62 14.97
C LEU A 134 8.19 0.66 13.99
N ASN A 135 9.40 0.91 14.47
CA ASN A 135 10.60 0.90 13.65
C ASN A 135 10.92 -0.49 13.10
N ARG A 136 10.77 -1.54 13.92
CA ARG A 136 10.89 -2.94 13.46
C ARG A 136 9.86 -3.26 12.37
N ALA A 137 8.61 -2.84 12.56
CA ALA A 137 7.56 -3.05 11.57
C ALA A 137 7.82 -2.28 10.27
N ARG A 138 8.27 -1.03 10.36
CA ARG A 138 8.67 -0.21 9.19
C ARG A 138 9.83 -0.86 8.43
N ALA A 139 10.85 -1.36 9.13
CA ALA A 139 11.97 -2.05 8.47
C ALA A 139 11.51 -3.31 7.75
N ALA A 140 10.60 -4.10 8.33
CA ALA A 140 10.00 -5.25 7.66
C ALA A 140 9.21 -4.84 6.40
N GLN A 141 8.43 -3.76 6.47
CA GLN A 141 7.69 -3.22 5.32
C GLN A 141 8.63 -2.70 4.21
N ILE A 142 9.75 -2.06 4.57
CA ILE A 142 10.75 -1.61 3.59
C ILE A 142 11.37 -2.82 2.89
N ALA A 143 11.78 -3.84 3.65
CA ALA A 143 12.33 -5.07 3.09
C ALA A 143 11.32 -5.79 2.17
N GLU A 144 10.04 -5.83 2.54
CA GLU A 144 8.97 -6.37 1.71
C GLU A 144 8.80 -5.57 0.41
N LYS A 145 8.75 -4.24 0.49
CA LYS A 145 8.68 -3.37 -0.70
C LYS A 145 9.89 -3.52 -1.60
N GLU A 146 11.09 -3.65 -1.04
CA GLU A 146 12.31 -3.90 -1.79
C GLU A 146 12.26 -5.26 -2.50
N ALA A 147 11.81 -6.32 -1.82
CA ALA A 147 11.61 -7.63 -2.43
C ALA A 147 10.63 -7.56 -3.62
N ILE A 148 9.49 -6.87 -3.45
CA ILE A 148 8.50 -6.65 -4.53
C ILE A 148 9.13 -5.88 -5.70
N LYS A 149 9.94 -4.84 -5.43
CA LYS A 149 10.64 -4.09 -6.47
C LYS A 149 11.63 -4.96 -7.24
N TYR A 150 12.40 -5.80 -6.54
CA TYR A 150 13.33 -6.73 -7.19
C TYR A 150 12.59 -7.76 -8.06
N GLU A 151 11.46 -8.29 -7.59
CA GLU A 151 10.62 -9.19 -8.39
C GLU A 151 10.04 -8.50 -9.63
N ALA A 152 9.53 -7.27 -9.47
CA ALA A 152 9.03 -6.47 -10.59
C ALA A 152 10.12 -6.19 -11.63
N MET A 153 11.32 -5.80 -11.19
CA MET A 153 12.46 -5.59 -12.07
C MET A 153 12.88 -6.88 -12.79
N ARG A 154 12.80 -8.03 -12.11
CA ARG A 154 13.07 -9.34 -12.74
C ARG A 154 12.05 -9.65 -13.83
N LEU A 155 10.76 -9.45 -13.56
CA LEU A 155 9.68 -9.66 -14.54
C LEU A 155 9.77 -8.68 -15.72
N GLU A 156 10.09 -7.40 -15.46
CA GLU A 156 10.31 -6.41 -16.52
C GLU A 156 11.51 -6.76 -17.40
N ALA A 157 12.60 -7.24 -16.81
CA ALA A 157 13.75 -7.72 -17.56
C ALA A 157 13.42 -8.97 -18.40
N GLU A 158 12.57 -9.88 -17.91
CA GLU A 158 12.07 -11.04 -18.66
C GLU A 158 11.18 -10.59 -19.83
N THR A 159 10.22 -9.69 -19.61
CA THR A 159 9.33 -9.18 -20.68
C THR A 159 10.10 -8.39 -21.72
N ALA A 160 11.07 -7.56 -21.33
CA ALA A 160 11.94 -6.84 -22.26
C ALA A 160 12.75 -7.79 -23.15
N ARG A 161 13.24 -8.92 -22.59
CA ARG A 161 13.92 -9.96 -23.37
C ARG A 161 13.00 -10.64 -24.38
N GLU A 162 11.75 -10.91 -24.02
CA GLU A 162 10.76 -11.47 -24.95
C GLU A 162 10.41 -10.49 -26.07
N GLN A 163 10.14 -9.23 -25.73
CA GLN A 163 9.87 -8.17 -26.71
C GLN A 163 11.05 -7.96 -27.67
N GLN A 164 12.29 -8.04 -27.18
CA GLN A 164 13.48 -7.95 -28.02
C GLN A 164 13.56 -9.11 -29.02
N LYS A 165 13.29 -10.34 -28.57
CA LYS A 165 13.23 -11.50 -29.47
C LYS A 165 12.16 -11.35 -30.55
N ASP A 166 11.00 -10.81 -30.20
CA ASP A 166 9.92 -10.60 -31.16
C ASP A 166 10.25 -9.46 -32.16
N ARG A 167 10.92 -8.40 -31.71
CA ARG A 167 11.46 -7.36 -32.61
C ARG A 167 12.49 -7.92 -33.59
N GLU A 168 13.39 -8.78 -33.11
CA GLU A 168 14.39 -9.45 -33.96
C GLU A 168 13.74 -10.37 -34.99
N ARG A 169 12.69 -11.11 -34.61
CA ARG A 169 11.90 -11.92 -35.55
C ARG A 169 11.21 -11.06 -36.61
N ALA A 170 10.56 -9.98 -36.20
CA ALA A 170 9.90 -9.05 -37.13
C ALA A 170 10.91 -8.40 -38.09
N ALA A 171 12.07 -7.98 -37.58
CA ALA A 171 13.14 -7.41 -38.41
C ALA A 171 13.67 -8.43 -39.44
N ALA A 172 13.87 -9.69 -39.05
CA ALA A 172 14.30 -10.76 -39.95
C ALA A 172 13.26 -11.08 -41.03
N GLU A 173 11.96 -11.03 -40.72
CA GLU A 173 10.90 -11.16 -41.72
C GLU A 173 10.88 -9.98 -42.70
N GLN A 174 11.06 -8.76 -42.18
CA GLN A 174 11.09 -7.55 -42.99
C GLN A 174 12.29 -7.54 -43.95
N GLU A 175 13.46 -7.98 -43.47
CA GLU A 175 14.66 -8.13 -44.30
C GLU A 175 14.45 -9.17 -45.42
N LYS A 176 13.77 -10.29 -45.13
CA LYS A 176 13.40 -11.27 -46.17
C LYS A 176 12.48 -10.66 -47.23
N LEU A 177 11.47 -9.89 -46.83
CA LEU A 177 10.57 -9.20 -47.76
C LEU A 177 11.33 -8.18 -48.62
N ASP A 178 12.26 -7.45 -48.03
CA ASP A 178 13.10 -6.49 -48.76
C ASP A 178 14.05 -7.19 -49.75
N GLN A 179 14.62 -8.33 -49.38
CA GLN A 179 15.40 -9.16 -50.30
C GLN A 179 14.55 -9.66 -51.47
N MET A 180 13.30 -10.06 -51.23
CA MET A 180 12.39 -10.47 -52.31
C MET A 180 12.06 -9.29 -53.24
N ARG A 181 11.70 -8.13 -52.69
CA ARG A 181 11.48 -6.90 -53.47
C ARG A 181 12.72 -6.48 -54.25
N HIS A 182 13.90 -6.62 -53.67
CA HIS A 182 15.16 -6.31 -54.35
C HIS A 182 15.39 -7.26 -55.53
N LYS A 183 15.19 -8.58 -55.34
CA LYS A 183 15.27 -9.57 -56.43
C LYS A 183 14.30 -9.27 -57.56
N GLU A 184 13.06 -8.88 -57.26
CA GLU A 184 12.07 -8.47 -58.26
C GLU A 184 12.51 -7.21 -59.02
N LYS A 185 13.02 -6.18 -58.32
CA LYS A 185 13.58 -4.98 -58.97
C LYS A 185 14.75 -5.30 -59.89
N VAL A 186 15.65 -6.19 -59.47
CA VAL A 186 16.80 -6.62 -60.29
C VAL A 186 16.33 -7.34 -61.55
N ARG A 187 15.34 -8.26 -61.43
CA ARG A 187 14.74 -8.94 -62.59
C ARG A 187 14.09 -7.95 -63.55
N TYR A 188 13.28 -7.03 -63.03
CA TYR A 188 12.64 -5.99 -63.83
C TYR A 188 13.66 -5.09 -64.56
N ASN A 189 14.76 -4.73 -63.90
CA ASN A 189 15.83 -3.94 -64.52
C ASN A 189 16.55 -4.74 -65.61
N TRP A 190 16.79 -6.03 -65.38
CA TRP A 190 17.37 -6.93 -66.39
C TRP A 190 16.48 -7.04 -67.63
N ASP A 191 15.18 -7.23 -67.45
CA ASP A 191 14.20 -7.26 -68.56
C ASP A 191 14.16 -5.92 -69.33
N LEU A 192 14.23 -4.79 -68.62
CA LEU A 192 14.26 -3.46 -69.24
C LEU A 192 15.55 -3.24 -70.06
N ASN A 193 16.70 -3.67 -69.54
CA ASN A 193 17.97 -3.58 -70.27
C ASN A 193 17.96 -4.45 -71.52
N GLN A 194 17.39 -5.66 -71.46
CA GLN A 194 17.21 -6.50 -72.66
C GLN A 194 16.37 -5.78 -73.72
N GLN A 195 15.26 -5.13 -73.35
CA GLN A 195 14.44 -4.35 -74.28
C GLN A 195 15.20 -3.16 -74.88
N LEU A 196 16.09 -2.52 -74.11
CA LEU A 196 16.94 -1.44 -74.62
C LEU A 196 17.99 -1.96 -75.60
N GLU A 197 18.65 -3.08 -75.28
CA GLU A 197 19.60 -3.74 -76.18
C GLU A 197 18.94 -4.16 -77.49
N GLU A 198 17.72 -4.71 -77.45
CA GLU A 198 16.96 -5.06 -78.65
C GLU A 198 16.66 -3.83 -79.51
N LYS A 199 16.21 -2.72 -78.90
CA LYS A 199 16.00 -1.45 -79.62
C LYS A 199 17.28 -0.87 -80.20
N GLU A 200 18.42 -1.02 -79.54
CA GLU A 200 19.71 -0.60 -80.08
C GLU A 200 20.13 -1.48 -81.27
N ARG A 201 19.90 -2.79 -81.21
CA ARG A 201 20.14 -3.70 -82.35
C ARG A 201 19.27 -3.34 -83.55
N GLU A 202 17.97 -3.10 -83.34
CA GLU A 202 17.05 -2.62 -84.38
C GLU A 202 17.54 -1.30 -85.00
N ARG A 203 18.02 -0.35 -84.19
CA ARG A 203 18.61 0.90 -84.69
C ARG A 203 19.86 0.65 -85.54
N ILE A 204 20.73 -0.26 -85.14
CA ILE A 204 21.94 -0.61 -85.88
C ILE A 204 21.58 -1.29 -87.21
N GLU A 205 20.59 -2.17 -87.23
CA GLU A 205 20.11 -2.83 -88.44
C GLU A 205 19.46 -1.84 -89.40
N ALA A 206 18.56 -0.97 -88.91
CA ALA A 206 17.97 0.11 -89.70
C ALA A 206 19.04 1.05 -90.27
N TYR A 207 20.09 1.35 -89.50
CA TYR A 207 21.21 2.17 -89.98
C TYR A 207 22.02 1.47 -91.09
N LYS A 208 22.23 0.14 -90.99
CA LYS A 208 22.88 -0.64 -92.05
C LYS A 208 22.03 -0.69 -93.31
N GLU A 209 20.72 -0.81 -93.19
CA GLU A 209 19.79 -0.75 -94.33
C GLU A 209 19.81 0.63 -94.99
N PHE A 210 19.75 1.70 -94.20
CA PHE A 210 19.88 3.06 -94.70
C PHE A 210 21.20 3.29 -95.47
N LEU A 211 22.32 2.74 -95.00
CA LEU A 211 23.59 2.83 -95.72
C LEU A 211 23.57 2.06 -97.05
N LYS A 212 22.90 0.90 -97.12
CA LYS A 212 22.73 0.17 -98.38
C LYS A 212 21.84 0.94 -99.35
N GLU A 213 20.74 1.51 -98.88
CA GLU A 213 19.86 2.36 -99.68
C GLU A 213 20.59 3.60 -100.19
N LYS A 214 21.39 4.26 -99.33
CA LYS A 214 22.21 5.40 -99.73
C LYS A 214 23.19 5.04 -100.84
N LEU A 215 23.92 3.92 -100.71
CA LEU A 215 24.84 3.45 -101.75
C LEU A 215 24.10 3.16 -103.07
N MET A 216 22.92 2.55 -103.00
CA MET A 216 22.08 2.29 -104.17
C MET A 216 21.57 3.58 -104.82
N ILE A 217 21.19 4.58 -104.03
CA ILE A 217 20.80 5.91 -104.50
C ILE A 217 21.99 6.61 -105.14
N ASP A 218 23.18 6.55 -104.53
CA ASP A 218 24.42 7.13 -105.08
C ASP A 218 24.78 6.48 -106.44
N GLU A 219 24.56 5.17 -106.61
CA GLU A 219 24.70 4.48 -107.91
C GLU A 219 23.67 4.93 -108.95
N ILE A 220 22.41 5.14 -108.55
CA ILE A 220 21.36 5.68 -109.44
C ILE A 220 21.70 7.10 -109.86
N VAL A 221 22.11 7.96 -108.92
CA VAL A 221 22.54 9.33 -109.21
C VAL A 221 23.74 9.34 -110.16
N ARG A 222 24.70 8.43 -109.99
CA ARG A 222 25.84 8.30 -110.91
C ARG A 222 25.39 7.93 -112.32
N LYS A 223 24.46 6.97 -112.46
CA LYS A 223 23.87 6.60 -113.76
C LYS A 223 23.10 7.76 -114.41
N ILE A 224 22.34 8.52 -113.63
CA ILE A 224 21.65 9.73 -114.12
C ILE A 224 22.66 10.76 -114.61
N TYR A 225 23.76 11.00 -113.87
CA TYR A 225 24.82 11.91 -114.33
C TYR A 225 25.50 11.43 -115.61
N GLU A 226 25.76 10.13 -115.75
CA GLU A 226 26.33 9.53 -116.95
C GLU A 226 25.36 9.65 -118.15
N GLU A 227 24.06 9.38 -117.95
CA GLU A 227 23.01 9.56 -118.97
C GLU A 227 22.82 11.04 -119.35
N ASP A 228 22.78 11.95 -118.38
CA ASP A 228 22.67 13.39 -118.61
C ASP A 228 23.89 13.93 -119.39
N GLN A 229 25.10 13.43 -119.12
CA GLN A 229 26.31 13.81 -119.86
C GLN A 229 26.23 13.35 -121.33
N MET A 230 25.78 12.12 -121.56
CA MET A 230 25.58 11.59 -122.91
C MET A 230 24.46 12.32 -123.66
N GLU A 231 23.35 12.64 -122.98
CA GLU A 231 22.27 13.43 -123.55
C GLU A 231 22.74 14.85 -123.88
N ARG A 232 23.56 15.47 -123.02
CA ARG A 232 24.12 16.81 -123.24
C ARG A 232 25.08 16.84 -124.43
N GLN A 233 25.88 15.80 -124.65
CA GLN A 233 26.73 15.66 -125.83
C GLN A 233 25.88 15.51 -127.12
N LEU A 234 24.86 14.65 -127.11
CA LEU A 234 23.90 14.52 -128.23
C LEU A 234 23.13 15.82 -128.49
N ARG A 235 22.81 16.58 -127.43
CA ARG A 235 22.14 17.88 -127.54
C ARG A 235 23.07 18.92 -128.17
N LEU A 236 24.35 18.95 -127.78
CA LEU A 236 25.34 19.84 -128.38
C LEU A 236 25.56 19.54 -129.87
N GLU A 237 25.57 18.27 -130.27
CA GLU A 237 25.64 17.86 -131.68
C GLU A 237 24.39 18.30 -132.47
N LYS A 238 23.19 18.13 -131.89
CA LYS A 238 21.93 18.64 -132.46
C LYS A 238 21.87 20.17 -132.50
N ILE A 239 22.44 20.85 -131.51
CA ILE A 239 22.54 22.31 -131.46
C ILE A 239 23.53 22.80 -132.51
N ALA A 240 24.67 22.15 -132.72
CA ALA A 240 25.61 22.51 -133.78
C ALA A 240 25.00 22.32 -135.17
N ALA A 241 24.24 21.23 -135.38
CA ALA A 241 23.50 21.00 -136.62
C ALA A 241 22.40 22.06 -136.84
N THR A 242 21.62 22.37 -135.81
CA THR A 242 20.58 23.41 -135.91
C THR A 242 21.16 24.82 -135.97
N GLN A 243 22.31 25.11 -135.37
CA GLN A 243 23.00 26.40 -135.49
C GLN A 243 23.42 26.70 -136.93
N ARG A 244 23.88 25.69 -137.69
CA ARG A 244 24.15 25.86 -139.13
C ARG A 244 22.90 26.24 -139.91
N TYR A 245 21.77 25.56 -139.64
CA TYR A 245 20.47 25.92 -140.22
C TYR A 245 19.93 27.27 -139.72
N ILE A 246 20.19 27.64 -138.46
CA ILE A 246 19.75 28.90 -137.84
C ILE A 246 20.60 30.08 -138.34
N GLU A 247 21.87 29.91 -138.68
CA GLU A 247 22.66 30.97 -139.32
C GLU A 247 22.15 31.28 -140.72
N GLU A 248 21.78 30.26 -141.49
CA GLU A 248 21.10 30.41 -142.78
C GLU A 248 19.72 31.07 -142.61
N PHE A 249 18.95 30.67 -141.59
CA PHE A 249 17.65 31.27 -141.28
C PHE A 249 17.77 32.69 -140.69
N LYS A 250 18.80 33.01 -139.91
CA LYS A 250 19.02 34.34 -139.31
C LYS A 250 19.37 35.40 -140.34
N LYS A 251 20.03 35.02 -141.44
CA LYS A 251 20.19 35.90 -142.61
C LYS A 251 18.83 36.28 -143.20
N GLN A 252 17.93 35.32 -143.36
CA GLN A 252 16.57 35.53 -143.86
C GLN A 252 15.66 36.26 -142.85
N GLN A 253 15.87 36.05 -141.56
CA GLN A 253 15.04 36.64 -140.50
C GLN A 253 15.50 38.06 -140.09
N ALA A 254 16.76 38.45 -140.33
CA ALA A 254 17.20 39.84 -140.14
C ALA A 254 16.46 40.80 -141.09
N GLU A 255 16.15 40.33 -142.29
CA GLU A 255 15.33 41.03 -143.28
C GLU A 255 13.86 41.13 -142.83
N TRP A 256 13.34 40.10 -142.12
CA TRP A 256 11.98 40.11 -141.56
C TRP A 256 11.86 40.92 -140.25
N ARG A 257 12.90 40.97 -139.39
CA ARG A 257 12.88 41.65 -138.09
C ARG A 257 12.87 43.17 -138.18
N GLN A 258 13.31 43.77 -139.28
CA GLN A 258 13.08 45.20 -139.52
C GLN A 258 11.58 45.50 -139.68
N MET A 259 10.81 44.57 -140.25
CA MET A 259 9.38 44.74 -140.54
C MET A 259 8.47 44.50 -139.32
N GLU A 260 8.91 43.69 -138.35
CA GLU A 260 8.09 43.30 -137.20
C GLU A 260 8.29 44.22 -135.97
N ARG A 261 9.45 44.88 -135.83
CA ARG A 261 9.72 45.81 -134.71
C ARG A 261 8.77 47.01 -134.69
N GLU A 262 8.29 47.43 -135.84
CA GLU A 262 7.29 48.48 -135.98
C GLU A 262 5.91 48.07 -135.42
N LYS A 263 5.63 46.77 -135.27
CA LYS A 263 4.32 46.27 -134.79
C LYS A 263 4.28 46.00 -133.28
N VAL A 264 5.41 45.69 -132.65
CA VAL A 264 5.47 45.27 -131.22
C VAL A 264 5.49 46.44 -130.24
N GLU A 265 5.91 47.65 -130.65
CA GLU A 265 5.82 48.84 -129.80
C GLU A 265 4.38 49.22 -129.43
N GLU A 266 3.40 48.79 -130.24
CA GLU A 266 1.97 49.05 -129.98
C GLU A 266 1.36 48.09 -128.95
N GLU A 267 1.83 46.85 -128.85
CA GLU A 267 1.26 45.84 -127.94
C GLU A 267 1.80 45.91 -126.51
N ASN A 268 3.04 46.38 -126.31
CA ASN A 268 3.66 46.53 -124.99
C ASN A 268 2.98 47.57 -124.08
N ARG A 269 2.10 48.43 -124.63
CA ARG A 269 1.32 49.38 -123.83
C ARG A 269 0.18 48.70 -123.05
N ARG A 270 -0.33 47.56 -123.51
CA ARG A 270 -1.48 46.85 -122.89
C ARG A 270 -1.09 45.94 -121.71
N ILE A 271 0.19 45.59 -121.57
CA ILE A 271 0.66 44.64 -120.56
C ILE A 271 0.90 45.30 -119.19
N MET A 272 1.18 46.61 -119.13
CA MET A 272 1.40 47.30 -117.86
C MET A 272 0.14 47.47 -117.00
N GLU A 273 -1.05 47.47 -117.61
CA GLU A 273 -2.32 47.64 -116.89
C GLU A 273 -2.76 46.39 -116.10
N PHE A 274 -2.25 45.20 -116.47
CA PHE A 274 -2.59 43.95 -115.80
C PHE A 274 -1.75 43.69 -114.53
N ALA A 275 -0.58 44.31 -114.42
CA ALA A 275 0.36 44.11 -113.30
C ALA A 275 -0.05 44.85 -112.01
N SER A 276 -0.76 45.98 -112.13
CA SER A 276 -1.23 46.79 -110.98
C SER A 276 -2.38 46.13 -110.21
N TYR A 277 -3.17 45.27 -110.86
CA TYR A 277 -4.36 44.62 -110.30
C TYR A 277 -4.04 43.49 -109.29
N GLN A 278 -2.85 42.88 -109.35
CA GLN A 278 -2.46 41.77 -108.45
C GLN A 278 -1.88 42.24 -107.11
N GLN A 279 -1.31 43.44 -107.02
CA GLN A 279 -0.69 43.95 -105.79
C GLN A 279 -1.72 44.29 -104.69
N GLN A 280 -2.91 44.77 -105.07
CA GLN A 280 -3.97 45.12 -104.10
C GLN A 280 -4.57 43.91 -103.35
N ARG A 281 -4.42 42.68 -103.87
CA ARG A 281 -4.99 41.46 -103.27
C ARG A 281 -4.16 40.88 -102.11
N GLN A 282 -2.90 41.30 -102.00
CA GLN A 282 -1.96 40.85 -100.96
C GLN A 282 -2.06 41.70 -99.68
N GLU A 283 -2.34 43.00 -99.81
CA GLU A 283 -2.43 43.92 -98.67
C GLU A 283 -3.64 43.63 -97.75
N ASP A 284 -4.78 43.20 -98.31
CA ASP A 284 -6.01 42.89 -97.54
C ASP A 284 -5.89 41.66 -96.61
N LYS A 285 -4.92 40.77 -96.84
CA LYS A 285 -4.71 39.58 -95.99
C LYS A 285 -3.90 39.90 -94.73
N MET A 286 -2.98 40.87 -94.80
CA MET A 286 -2.10 41.24 -93.69
C MET A 286 -2.82 42.09 -92.63
N ALA A 287 -3.88 42.83 -93.00
CA ALA A 287 -4.66 43.64 -92.07
C ALA A 287 -5.49 42.82 -91.06
N LYS A 288 -6.08 41.68 -91.48
CA LYS A 288 -6.95 40.84 -90.63
C LYS A 288 -6.23 40.01 -89.56
N ALA A 289 -4.90 39.87 -89.67
CA ALA A 289 -4.09 39.15 -88.68
C ALA A 289 -3.76 40.01 -87.45
N ARG A 290 -3.58 41.32 -87.63
CA ARG A 290 -3.20 42.26 -86.55
C ARG A 290 -4.34 42.54 -85.57
N GLU A 291 -5.58 42.57 -86.06
CA GLU A 291 -6.79 42.81 -85.24
C GLU A 291 -7.08 41.69 -84.22
N ARG A 292 -6.58 40.46 -84.47
CA ARG A 292 -6.79 39.30 -83.57
C ARG A 292 -5.79 39.22 -82.41
N GLU A 293 -4.61 39.85 -82.53
CA GLU A 293 -3.60 39.88 -81.45
C GLU A 293 -3.91 40.94 -80.40
N GLU A 294 -4.43 42.12 -80.79
CA GLU A 294 -4.83 43.19 -79.87
C GLU A 294 -5.97 42.77 -78.91
N GLY A 295 -6.88 41.91 -79.37
CA GLY A 295 -7.96 41.36 -78.53
C GLY A 295 -7.50 40.44 -77.39
N LYS A 296 -6.39 39.69 -77.58
CA LYS A 296 -5.83 38.81 -76.54
C LYS A 296 -5.10 39.60 -75.44
N GLN A 297 -4.48 40.73 -75.79
CA GLN A 297 -3.77 41.58 -74.83
C GLN A 297 -4.74 42.36 -73.93
N ASN A 298 -5.89 42.80 -74.44
CA ASN A 298 -6.92 43.48 -73.64
C ASN A 298 -7.61 42.56 -72.63
N LEU A 299 -7.74 41.25 -72.93
CA LEU A 299 -8.33 40.29 -72.01
C LEU A 299 -7.41 39.95 -70.83
N HIS A 300 -6.10 39.89 -71.08
CA HIS A 300 -5.09 39.68 -70.04
C HIS A 300 -4.99 40.87 -69.08
N LYS A 301 -5.07 42.12 -69.57
CA LYS A 301 -5.08 43.33 -68.74
C LYS A 301 -6.28 43.40 -67.78
N MET A 302 -7.48 43.05 -68.26
CA MET A 302 -8.67 43.04 -67.40
C MET A 302 -8.66 41.95 -66.33
N LEU A 303 -7.99 40.82 -66.58
CA LEU A 303 -7.84 39.73 -65.61
C LEU A 303 -6.81 40.06 -64.53
N SER A 304 -5.70 40.74 -64.87
CA SER A 304 -4.72 41.20 -63.88
C SER A 304 -5.30 42.27 -62.95
N GLU A 305 -6.05 43.23 -63.48
CA GLU A 305 -6.67 44.31 -62.70
C GLU A 305 -7.76 43.77 -61.74
N LYS A 306 -8.53 42.75 -62.14
CA LYS A 306 -9.51 42.09 -61.24
C LYS A 306 -8.85 41.27 -60.14
N MET A 307 -7.73 40.61 -60.42
CA MET A 307 -6.99 39.84 -59.42
C MET A 307 -6.30 40.74 -58.39
N GLU A 308 -5.74 41.88 -58.82
CA GLU A 308 -5.17 42.88 -57.90
C GLU A 308 -6.24 43.57 -57.05
N ALA A 309 -7.41 43.87 -57.61
CA ALA A 309 -8.53 44.46 -56.86
C ALA A 309 -9.13 43.50 -55.82
N GLU A 310 -9.20 42.18 -56.08
CA GLU A 310 -9.61 41.20 -55.07
C GLU A 310 -8.55 41.01 -53.97
N ARG A 311 -7.26 41.10 -54.31
CA ARG A 311 -6.17 40.99 -53.34
C ARG A 311 -6.15 42.19 -52.40
N GLN A 312 -6.31 43.41 -52.93
CA GLN A 312 -6.42 44.63 -52.13
C GLN A 312 -7.65 44.62 -51.20
N LYS A 313 -8.81 44.13 -51.66
CA LYS A 313 -9.99 43.98 -50.79
C LYS A 313 -9.82 42.97 -49.66
N ARG A 314 -9.05 41.88 -49.88
CA ARG A 314 -8.72 40.92 -48.81
C ARG A 314 -7.74 41.53 -47.82
N GLU A 315 -6.73 42.25 -48.30
CA GLU A 315 -5.77 42.96 -47.45
C GLU A 315 -6.41 44.08 -46.63
N GLU A 316 -7.41 44.80 -47.18
CA GLU A 316 -8.20 45.79 -46.43
C GLU A 316 -9.08 45.14 -45.35
N MET A 317 -9.72 44.00 -45.65
CA MET A 317 -10.52 43.26 -44.67
C MET A 317 -9.66 42.64 -43.56
N ASP A 318 -8.44 42.22 -43.86
CA ASP A 318 -7.51 41.68 -42.87
C ASP A 318 -6.87 42.80 -42.01
N ARG A 319 -6.61 43.99 -42.58
CA ARG A 319 -6.20 45.19 -41.80
C ARG A 319 -7.28 45.64 -40.81
N VAL A 320 -8.55 45.64 -41.22
CA VAL A 320 -9.67 46.00 -40.32
C VAL A 320 -9.85 44.97 -39.19
N ARG A 321 -9.53 43.69 -39.44
CA ARG A 321 -9.53 42.64 -38.39
C ARG A 321 -8.36 42.78 -37.43
N GLU A 322 -7.18 43.14 -37.93
CA GLU A 322 -6.00 43.41 -37.11
C GLU A 322 -6.20 44.67 -36.25
N GLU A 323 -6.80 45.74 -36.80
CA GLU A 323 -7.15 46.96 -36.07
C GLU A 323 -8.19 46.69 -34.96
N LEU A 324 -9.25 45.91 -35.25
CA LEU A 324 -10.24 45.52 -34.25
C LEU A 324 -9.63 44.65 -33.14
N SER A 325 -8.74 43.71 -33.49
CA SER A 325 -8.08 42.85 -32.50
C SER A 325 -7.14 43.66 -31.59
N LEU A 326 -6.46 44.68 -32.12
CA LEU A 326 -5.60 45.58 -31.36
C LEU A 326 -6.42 46.53 -30.45
N GLU A 327 -7.59 47.00 -30.90
CA GLU A 327 -8.50 47.79 -30.07
C GLU A 327 -9.14 46.94 -28.95
N GLU A 328 -9.57 45.70 -29.23
CA GLU A 328 -10.09 44.78 -28.20
C GLU A 328 -9.03 44.44 -27.14
N GLN A 329 -7.77 44.24 -27.55
CA GLN A 329 -6.66 44.04 -26.61
C GLN A 329 -6.37 45.29 -25.77
N ALA A 330 -6.42 46.48 -26.38
CA ALA A 330 -6.22 47.75 -25.67
C ALA A 330 -7.35 48.07 -24.67
N GLU A 331 -8.61 47.76 -25.00
CA GLU A 331 -9.74 47.90 -24.08
C GLU A 331 -9.68 46.88 -22.92
N ALA A 332 -9.28 45.64 -23.20
CA ALA A 332 -9.07 44.62 -22.17
C ALA A 332 -7.95 45.01 -21.19
N GLU A 333 -6.87 45.62 -21.65
CA GLU A 333 -5.82 46.16 -20.78
C GLU A 333 -6.29 47.36 -19.94
N ARG A 334 -7.11 48.25 -20.51
CA ARG A 334 -7.72 49.37 -19.75
C ARG A 334 -8.66 48.87 -18.64
N LEU A 335 -9.46 47.84 -18.90
CA LEU A 335 -10.32 47.22 -17.88
C LEU A 335 -9.51 46.56 -16.76
N LYS A 336 -8.42 45.87 -17.08
CA LYS A 336 -7.51 45.30 -16.08
C LYS A 336 -6.86 46.39 -15.21
N GLN A 337 -6.45 47.51 -15.80
CA GLN A 337 -5.91 48.63 -15.02
C GLN A 337 -6.95 49.27 -14.08
N LEU A 338 -8.21 49.37 -14.51
CA LEU A 338 -9.30 49.84 -13.65
C LEU A 338 -9.59 48.86 -12.50
N GLU A 339 -9.57 47.55 -12.75
CA GLU A 339 -9.75 46.53 -11.70
C GLU A 339 -8.59 46.50 -10.69
N GLU A 340 -7.34 46.65 -11.15
CA GLU A 340 -6.18 46.75 -10.25
C GLU A 340 -6.22 48.03 -9.41
N MET A 341 -6.64 49.16 -10.00
CA MET A 341 -6.89 50.41 -9.28
C MET A 341 -8.01 50.25 -8.24
N GLN A 342 -9.11 49.57 -8.58
CA GLN A 342 -10.19 49.27 -7.65
C GLN A 342 -9.74 48.35 -6.50
N ARG A 343 -8.94 47.30 -6.78
CA ARG A 343 -8.38 46.42 -5.75
C ARG A 343 -7.46 47.18 -4.80
N ARG A 344 -6.59 48.06 -5.33
CA ARG A 344 -5.71 48.92 -4.49
C ARG A 344 -6.51 49.88 -3.61
N ILE A 345 -7.61 50.44 -4.10
CA ILE A 345 -8.49 51.33 -3.31
C ILE A 345 -9.22 50.54 -2.22
N ARG A 346 -9.74 49.33 -2.51
CA ARG A 346 -10.40 48.48 -1.50
C ARG A 346 -9.44 48.08 -0.39
N GLN A 347 -8.23 47.65 -0.72
CA GLN A 347 -7.20 47.29 0.27
C GLN A 347 -6.81 48.49 1.16
N ARG A 348 -6.78 49.71 0.61
CA ARG A 348 -6.52 50.93 1.39
C ARG A 348 -7.66 51.27 2.35
N LEU A 349 -8.91 51.09 1.94
CA LEU A 349 -10.08 51.34 2.79
C LEU A 349 -10.20 50.31 3.92
N GLU A 350 -9.90 49.04 3.65
CA GLU A 350 -9.92 47.96 4.64
C GLU A 350 -8.81 48.13 5.70
N MET A 351 -7.61 48.59 5.29
CA MET A 351 -6.53 48.98 6.22
C MET A 351 -6.91 50.18 7.11
N LEU A 352 -7.65 51.15 6.59
CA LEU A 352 -8.12 52.30 7.38
C LEU A 352 -9.21 51.91 8.40
N GLN A 353 -10.14 51.03 8.00
CA GLN A 353 -11.20 50.53 8.89
C GLN A 353 -10.63 49.67 10.03
N THR A 354 -9.73 48.74 9.72
CA THR A 354 -9.07 47.90 10.75
C THR A 354 -8.23 48.72 11.73
N HIS A 355 -7.59 49.81 11.29
CA HIS A 355 -6.87 50.71 12.18
C HIS A 355 -7.81 51.48 13.13
N GLN A 356 -8.95 51.97 12.63
CA GLN A 356 -9.95 52.66 13.46
C GLN A 356 -10.57 51.73 14.52
N GLU A 357 -10.86 50.49 14.16
CA GLU A 357 -11.40 49.48 15.09
C GLU A 357 -10.39 49.11 16.20
N GLN A 358 -9.09 49.00 15.88
CA GLN A 358 -8.05 48.74 16.87
C GLN A 358 -7.85 49.90 17.87
N LEU A 359 -8.00 51.16 17.43
CA LEU A 359 -7.91 52.32 18.32
C LEU A 359 -9.09 52.38 19.28
N ALA A 360 -10.32 52.16 18.78
CA ALA A 360 -11.53 52.13 19.61
C ALA A 360 -11.47 51.02 20.68
N PHE A 361 -10.97 49.83 20.33
CA PHE A 361 -10.81 48.73 21.28
C PHE A 361 -9.75 49.03 22.38
N LYS A 362 -8.67 49.73 22.03
CA LYS A 362 -7.64 50.15 23.01
C LYS A 362 -8.13 51.23 23.99
N GLU A 363 -8.98 52.16 23.54
CA GLU A 363 -9.54 53.19 24.43
C GLU A 363 -10.55 52.61 25.43
N MET A 364 -11.41 51.67 25.00
CA MET A 364 -12.37 50.99 25.87
C MET A 364 -11.68 50.20 27.00
N ARG A 365 -10.54 49.55 26.71
CA ARG A 365 -9.77 48.82 27.75
C ARG A 365 -9.15 49.75 28.79
N LYS A 366 -8.63 50.91 28.39
CA LYS A 366 -8.01 51.87 29.30
C LYS A 366 -9.03 52.56 30.23
N GLN A 367 -10.28 52.68 29.81
CA GLN A 367 -11.34 53.25 30.66
C GLN A 367 -11.77 52.25 31.75
N ALA A 368 -11.89 50.96 31.42
CA ALA A 368 -12.21 49.91 32.39
C ALA A 368 -11.15 49.76 33.49
N GLU A 369 -9.85 49.80 33.15
CA GLU A 369 -8.76 49.69 34.14
C GLU A 369 -8.73 50.85 35.15
N LYS A 370 -9.15 52.06 34.75
CA LYS A 370 -9.20 53.23 35.66
C LYS A 370 -10.34 53.16 36.67
N GLU A 371 -11.48 52.61 36.27
CA GLU A 371 -12.65 52.46 37.15
C GLU A 371 -12.39 51.42 38.26
N GLU A 372 -11.61 50.37 37.97
CA GLU A 372 -11.20 49.36 38.95
C GLU A 372 -10.20 49.90 39.99
N GLU A 373 -9.25 50.75 39.59
CA GLU A 373 -8.26 51.35 40.50
C GLU A 373 -8.87 52.36 41.49
N GLU A 374 -9.88 53.13 41.07
CA GLU A 374 -10.55 54.11 41.93
C GLU A 374 -11.42 53.44 43.01
N ALA A 375 -12.07 52.32 42.68
CA ALA A 375 -12.84 51.52 43.62
C ALA A 375 -11.95 50.92 44.73
N PHE A 376 -10.74 50.48 44.39
CA PHE A 376 -9.79 49.91 45.35
C PHE A 376 -9.23 50.95 46.33
N ARG A 377 -9.00 52.19 45.86
CA ARG A 377 -8.42 53.28 46.67
C ARG A 377 -9.38 53.82 47.73
N GLN A 378 -10.69 53.78 47.48
CA GLN A 378 -11.72 54.20 48.44
C GLN A 378 -11.93 53.20 49.58
N MET A 379 -11.80 51.89 49.31
CA MET A 379 -11.98 50.82 50.30
C MET A 379 -10.88 50.81 51.38
N MET A 380 -9.67 51.22 51.03
CA MET A 380 -8.50 51.19 51.95
C MET A 380 -8.50 52.35 52.96
N MET A 381 -9.02 53.52 52.57
CA MET A 381 -9.07 54.72 53.42
C MET A 381 -10.13 54.62 54.53
N ALA A 382 -11.21 53.87 54.31
CA ALA A 382 -12.27 53.68 55.31
C ALA A 382 -11.82 52.80 56.50
N LYS A 383 -10.89 51.87 56.27
CA LYS A 383 -10.45 50.89 57.26
C LYS A 383 -9.49 51.46 58.32
N PHE A 384 -8.64 52.43 57.93
CA PHE A 384 -7.69 53.06 58.85
C PHE A 384 -8.34 54.09 59.80
N ALA A 385 -9.50 54.64 59.45
CA ALA A 385 -10.20 55.63 60.26
C ALA A 385 -10.98 55.02 61.45
N GLU A 386 -11.27 53.72 61.43
CA GLU A 386 -11.98 53.02 62.51
C GLU A 386 -11.04 52.57 63.64
N ASP A 387 -9.78 52.26 63.31
CA ASP A 387 -8.81 51.72 64.28
C ASP A 387 -8.14 52.79 65.16
N ASP A 388 -8.00 54.03 64.67
CA ASP A 388 -7.40 55.15 65.45
C ASP A 388 -8.31 55.72 66.56
N ARG A 389 -9.61 55.38 66.56
CA ARG A 389 -10.62 55.93 67.48
C ARG A 389 -10.75 55.14 68.80
N ILE A 390 -10.22 53.92 68.86
CA ILE A 390 -10.43 52.97 69.97
C ILE A 390 -9.26 52.96 70.99
N GLU A 391 -8.12 53.59 70.65
CA GLU A 391 -6.87 53.38 71.40
C GLU A 391 -6.65 54.28 72.64
N GLN A 392 -7.45 55.34 72.86
CA GLN A 392 -7.15 56.35 73.89
C GLN A 392 -7.87 56.22 75.26
N MET A 393 -8.83 55.30 75.47
CA MET A 393 -9.64 55.26 76.70
C MET A 393 -9.44 54.08 77.66
N ASN A 394 -8.38 53.27 77.51
CA ASN A 394 -8.20 52.06 78.34
C ASN A 394 -6.88 51.99 79.11
N ALA A 395 -6.20 53.10 79.40
CA ALA A 395 -4.82 53.09 79.89
C ALA A 395 -4.62 52.64 81.37
N GLN A 396 -5.63 52.70 82.24
CA GLN A 396 -5.46 52.38 83.67
C GLN A 396 -6.13 51.06 84.11
N ARG A 397 -7.19 50.60 83.42
CA ARG A 397 -7.61 49.18 83.45
C ARG A 397 -6.60 48.25 82.78
N ARG A 398 -5.77 48.80 81.87
CA ARG A 398 -4.68 48.11 81.16
C ARG A 398 -3.69 47.46 82.11
N ARG A 399 -3.18 48.12 83.16
CA ARG A 399 -2.05 47.56 83.95
C ARG A 399 -2.39 46.31 84.77
N MET A 400 -3.57 46.24 85.39
CA MET A 400 -3.98 45.07 86.18
C MET A 400 -4.44 43.91 85.29
N LYS A 401 -5.26 44.20 84.27
CA LYS A 401 -5.60 43.19 83.24
C LYS A 401 -4.38 42.77 82.40
N GLN A 402 -3.37 43.61 82.22
CA GLN A 402 -2.14 43.27 81.49
C GLN A 402 -1.31 42.22 82.22
N GLN A 403 -1.33 42.12 83.56
CA GLN A 403 -0.58 41.06 84.24
C GLN A 403 -1.30 39.71 84.19
N GLU A 404 -2.63 39.71 84.33
CA GLU A 404 -3.45 38.50 84.15
C GLU A 404 -3.46 38.08 82.68
N HIS A 405 -3.71 38.99 81.75
CA HIS A 405 -3.56 38.75 80.32
C HIS A 405 -2.12 38.43 79.94
N ARG A 406 -1.08 38.92 80.61
CA ARG A 406 0.31 38.51 80.32
C ARG A 406 0.55 37.08 80.75
N ARG A 407 0.03 36.64 81.89
CA ARG A 407 0.11 35.23 82.33
C ARG A 407 -0.77 34.32 81.46
N GLU A 408 -1.96 34.75 81.08
CA GLU A 408 -2.84 34.03 80.15
C GLU A 408 -2.29 34.04 78.73
N VAL A 409 -1.71 35.13 78.24
CA VAL A 409 -1.01 35.21 76.94
C VAL A 409 0.28 34.41 76.98
N GLU A 410 1.03 34.38 78.08
CA GLU A 410 2.20 33.50 78.23
C GLU A 410 1.79 32.03 78.27
N LYS A 411 0.67 31.67 78.93
CA LYS A 411 0.08 30.32 78.83
C LYS A 411 -0.42 30.01 77.43
N LEU A 412 -1.11 30.94 76.76
CA LEU A 412 -1.57 30.79 75.37
C LEU A 412 -0.40 30.75 74.38
N LEU A 413 0.71 31.45 74.65
CA LEU A 413 1.94 31.41 73.86
C LEU A 413 2.71 30.12 74.14
N ALA A 414 2.75 29.62 75.36
CA ALA A 414 3.30 28.32 75.71
C ALA A 414 2.49 27.19 75.08
N ASP A 415 1.16 27.24 75.17
CA ASP A 415 0.24 26.31 74.48
C ASP A 415 0.36 26.45 72.96
N ARG A 416 0.53 27.65 72.41
CA ARG A 416 0.78 27.86 70.97
C ARG A 416 2.15 27.32 70.56
N ARG A 417 3.18 27.44 71.39
CA ARG A 417 4.51 26.86 71.16
C ARG A 417 4.47 25.34 71.24
N LEU A 418 3.79 24.76 72.23
CA LEU A 418 3.58 23.32 72.35
C LEU A 418 2.74 22.78 71.18
N ARG A 419 1.65 23.46 70.79
CA ARG A 419 0.86 23.11 69.60
C ARG A 419 1.67 23.26 68.31
N ALA A 420 2.51 24.28 68.19
CA ALA A 420 3.39 24.46 67.02
C ALA A 420 4.53 23.44 66.99
N GLN A 421 5.07 23.03 68.13
CA GLN A 421 6.05 21.94 68.23
C GLN A 421 5.40 20.60 67.89
N ALA A 422 4.24 20.28 68.46
CA ALA A 422 3.48 19.09 68.13
C ALA A 422 3.04 19.08 66.65
N TYR A 423 2.69 20.24 66.06
CA TYR A 423 2.39 20.34 64.64
C TYR A 423 3.63 20.12 63.78
N LYS A 424 4.78 20.69 64.15
CA LYS A 424 6.06 20.47 63.45
C LYS A 424 6.56 19.03 63.57
N GLU A 425 6.38 18.39 64.72
CA GLU A 425 6.70 16.98 64.94
C GLU A 425 5.78 16.09 64.09
N ARG A 426 4.47 16.33 64.09
CA ARG A 426 3.52 15.64 63.21
C ARG A 426 3.83 15.86 61.73
N GLU A 427 4.15 17.08 61.32
CA GLU A 427 4.52 17.39 59.94
C GLU A 427 5.85 16.72 59.54
N ALA A 428 6.81 16.62 60.47
CA ALA A 428 8.06 15.90 60.24
C ALA A 428 7.83 14.38 60.15
N GLU A 429 6.96 13.81 60.98
CA GLU A 429 6.53 12.41 60.91
C GLU A 429 5.77 12.11 59.60
N GLU A 430 4.85 12.98 59.19
CA GLU A 430 4.13 12.88 57.91
C GLU A 430 5.10 12.94 56.73
N ARG A 431 6.04 13.91 56.72
CA ARG A 431 7.09 14.01 55.70
C ARG A 431 8.00 12.78 55.68
N ALA A 432 8.34 12.21 56.83
CA ALA A 432 9.14 10.98 56.90
C ALA A 432 8.39 9.78 56.33
N LEU A 433 7.08 9.65 56.61
CA LEU A 433 6.24 8.60 56.04
C LEU A 433 6.05 8.77 54.53
N GLU A 434 5.89 10.00 54.04
CA GLU A 434 5.85 10.29 52.61
C GLU A 434 7.16 9.92 51.92
N GLN A 435 8.31 10.28 52.50
CA GLN A 435 9.62 9.89 51.95
C GLN A 435 9.80 8.37 51.90
N GLN A 436 9.34 7.63 52.92
CA GLN A 436 9.36 6.17 52.90
C GLN A 436 8.46 5.60 51.81
N ARG A 437 7.24 6.15 51.64
CA ARG A 437 6.31 5.74 50.56
C ARG A 437 6.90 6.04 49.19
N GLU A 438 7.49 7.20 48.99
CA GLU A 438 8.18 7.56 47.75
C GLU A 438 9.38 6.63 47.48
N ALA A 439 10.16 6.29 48.50
CA ALA A 439 11.29 5.37 48.34
C ALA A 439 10.82 3.97 47.89
N ILE A 440 9.74 3.46 48.50
CA ILE A 440 9.10 2.20 48.09
C ILE A 440 8.57 2.31 46.65
N ASN A 441 7.89 3.41 46.31
CA ASN A 441 7.39 3.63 44.96
C ASN A 441 8.54 3.67 43.93
N ARG A 442 9.66 4.32 44.25
CA ARG A 442 10.85 4.36 43.38
C ARG A 442 11.46 2.96 43.18
N GLN A 443 11.52 2.15 44.24
CA GLN A 443 11.95 0.75 44.12
C GLN A 443 11.03 -0.06 43.20
N ILE A 444 9.70 0.08 43.37
CA ILE A 444 8.72 -0.59 42.51
C ILE A 444 8.84 -0.13 41.06
N ILE A 445 9.05 1.18 40.82
CA ILE A 445 9.27 1.73 39.48
C ILE A 445 10.50 1.09 38.85
N GLU A 446 11.61 1.01 39.57
CA GLU A 446 12.85 0.43 39.05
C GLU A 446 12.72 -1.07 38.75
N GLU A 447 12.04 -1.85 39.61
CA GLU A 447 11.74 -3.25 39.36
C GLU A 447 10.87 -3.44 38.10
N GLU A 448 9.81 -2.63 37.95
CA GLU A 448 8.93 -2.72 36.79
C GLU A 448 9.63 -2.22 35.51
N ARG A 449 10.52 -1.22 35.61
CA ARG A 449 11.38 -0.76 34.52
C ARG A 449 12.25 -1.91 34.01
N GLN A 450 12.93 -2.63 34.91
CA GLN A 450 13.76 -3.78 34.56
C GLN A 450 12.94 -4.92 33.96
N LYS A 451 11.75 -5.22 34.51
CA LYS A 451 10.85 -6.24 33.93
C LYS A 451 10.42 -5.89 32.51
N LEU A 452 10.04 -4.64 32.25
CA LEU A 452 9.68 -4.16 30.92
C LEU A 452 10.85 -4.29 29.95
N LEU A 453 12.04 -3.85 30.36
CA LEU A 453 13.26 -3.98 29.56
C LEU A 453 13.57 -5.45 29.25
N LYS A 454 13.56 -6.35 30.24
CA LYS A 454 13.79 -7.79 30.04
C LYS A 454 12.82 -8.42 29.04
N HIS A 455 11.55 -8.03 29.09
CA HIS A 455 10.54 -8.59 28.21
C HIS A 455 10.67 -8.10 26.76
N HIS A 456 11.04 -6.84 26.55
CA HIS A 456 11.02 -6.20 25.23
C HIS A 456 12.39 -6.09 24.56
N ALA A 457 13.49 -6.02 25.31
CA ALA A 457 14.83 -5.83 24.77
C ALA A 457 15.24 -6.96 23.82
N THR A 458 15.00 -8.22 24.18
CA THR A 458 15.29 -9.38 23.33
C THR A 458 14.49 -9.37 22.02
N LYS A 459 13.22 -8.93 22.07
CA LYS A 459 12.33 -8.83 20.90
C LYS A 459 12.66 -7.65 19.99
N LEU A 460 13.25 -6.59 20.54
CA LEU A 460 13.59 -5.36 19.82
C LEU A 460 15.08 -5.24 19.54
N LEU A 461 15.83 -6.34 19.61
CA LEU A 461 17.24 -6.37 19.25
C LEU A 461 17.40 -5.84 17.81
N GLY A 462 18.24 -4.81 17.63
CA GLY A 462 18.41 -4.12 16.36
C GLY A 462 17.40 -3.00 16.05
N TYR A 463 16.36 -2.79 16.86
CA TYR A 463 15.36 -1.74 16.66
C TYR A 463 15.08 -0.92 17.93
N LEU A 464 15.93 -1.09 18.96
CA LEU A 464 15.80 -0.40 20.22
C LEU A 464 16.24 1.08 20.09
N PRO A 465 15.44 2.06 20.54
CA PRO A 465 15.83 3.46 20.56
C PRO A 465 17.04 3.73 21.46
N LYS A 466 17.82 4.77 21.12
CA LYS A 466 18.97 5.23 21.91
C LYS A 466 18.53 5.76 23.27
N GLY A 467 19.35 5.56 24.31
CA GLY A 467 19.12 6.12 25.65
C GLY A 467 18.03 5.42 26.49
N ILE A 468 17.80 4.13 26.26
CA ILE A 468 16.84 3.32 27.04
C ILE A 468 17.48 2.65 28.25
N PHE A 469 18.77 2.32 28.19
CA PHE A 469 19.51 1.71 29.29
C PHE A 469 20.25 2.76 30.12
N ARG A 470 20.18 2.64 31.45
CA ARG A 470 21.01 3.36 32.43
C ARG A 470 22.29 2.57 32.71
N GLU A 471 23.27 3.24 33.31
CA GLU A 471 24.51 2.60 33.80
C GLU A 471 24.16 1.42 34.74
N GLY A 472 24.62 0.21 34.39
CA GLY A 472 24.34 -1.04 35.14
C GLY A 472 23.12 -1.85 34.67
N ASP A 473 22.27 -1.32 33.78
CA ASP A 473 21.10 -2.08 33.28
C ASP A 473 21.55 -3.26 32.41
N LEU A 474 22.62 -3.08 31.64
CA LEU A 474 23.18 -4.10 30.74
C LEU A 474 23.68 -5.33 31.50
N ASP A 475 24.00 -5.20 32.79
CA ASP A 475 24.47 -6.31 33.64
C ASP A 475 23.40 -7.35 33.97
N HIS A 476 22.13 -7.03 33.70
CA HIS A 476 21.00 -7.91 33.97
C HIS A 476 20.58 -8.74 32.74
N PHE A 477 21.29 -8.62 31.62
CA PHE A 477 21.04 -9.31 30.34
C PHE A 477 22.14 -10.31 30.00
N ASP A 478 21.79 -11.30 29.17
CA ASP A 478 22.70 -12.35 28.69
C ASP A 478 23.89 -11.79 27.90
N GLU A 479 25.02 -12.50 27.91
CA GLU A 479 26.25 -12.06 27.21
C GLU A 479 26.04 -11.82 25.71
N ASP A 480 25.19 -12.62 25.07
CA ASP A 480 24.87 -12.48 23.65
C ASP A 480 24.15 -11.16 23.34
N PHE A 481 23.24 -10.73 24.23
CA PHE A 481 22.56 -9.45 24.11
C PHE A 481 23.54 -8.28 24.23
N ARG A 482 24.46 -8.35 25.21
CA ARG A 482 25.48 -7.30 25.44
C ARG A 482 26.39 -7.13 24.23
N LYS A 483 26.88 -8.23 23.65
CA LYS A 483 27.76 -8.20 22.47
C LYS A 483 27.06 -7.52 21.28
N HIS A 484 25.82 -7.92 20.97
CA HIS A 484 25.08 -7.36 19.83
C HIS A 484 24.69 -5.89 20.04
N PHE A 485 24.43 -5.47 21.28
CA PHE A 485 24.14 -4.06 21.59
C PHE A 485 25.39 -3.18 21.49
N GLN A 486 26.53 -3.61 22.04
CA GLN A 486 27.79 -2.87 22.03
C GLN A 486 28.40 -2.72 20.62
N ILE A 487 28.30 -3.75 19.77
CA ILE A 487 28.79 -3.68 18.38
C ILE A 487 28.17 -2.50 17.62
N ARG A 488 26.90 -2.16 17.92
CA ARG A 488 26.19 -1.09 17.22
C ARG A 488 26.42 0.31 17.78
N GLU A 489 26.71 0.46 19.08
CA GLU A 489 27.15 1.76 19.60
C GLU A 489 28.48 2.19 18.95
N HIS A 490 29.31 1.23 18.55
CA HIS A 490 30.57 1.47 17.88
C HIS A 490 30.42 1.74 16.36
N ASP A 491 29.36 1.23 15.73
CA ASP A 491 28.96 1.48 14.33
C ASP A 491 28.02 2.70 14.25
N GLY A 492 28.53 3.85 14.68
CA GLY A 492 27.83 5.13 14.58
C GLY A 492 27.66 5.57 13.13
N PHE A 493 26.54 5.20 12.49
CA PHE A 493 26.08 5.88 11.28
C PHE A 493 25.80 7.37 11.59
N PRO A 494 26.32 8.32 10.80
CA PRO A 494 26.05 9.73 11.01
C PRO A 494 24.57 10.03 10.85
N GLU A 495 24.07 10.86 11.75
CA GLU A 495 22.71 11.37 11.81
C GLU A 495 22.44 12.30 10.62
N GLU A 496 22.00 11.74 9.49
CA GLU A 496 21.39 12.52 8.42
C GLU A 496 19.90 12.73 8.77
N GLY A 497 19.62 13.97 9.17
CA GLY A 497 18.30 14.43 9.55
C GLY A 497 17.30 14.26 8.42
N TRP A 498 16.27 13.46 8.67
CA TRP A 498 15.01 13.54 7.95
C TRP A 498 14.20 14.69 8.54
N GLY A 499 14.56 15.90 8.14
CA GLY A 499 13.70 17.07 8.23
C GLY A 499 12.68 17.02 7.08
N ASP A 500 11.44 17.34 7.41
CA ASP A 500 10.25 17.26 6.57
C ASP A 500 10.38 17.98 5.22
N GLU A 501 9.93 17.31 4.15
CA GLU A 501 9.21 17.91 3.01
C GLU A 501 7.84 17.25 2.88
#